data_AF-A0A7C1PDC7-F1
#
_entry.id   AF-A0A7C1PDC7-F1
#
_cell.length_a   1.000
_cell.length_b   1.000
_cell.length_c   1.000
_cell.angle_alpha   90.00
_cell.angle_beta   90.00
_cell.angle_gamma   90.00
#
_symmetry.space_group_name_H-M   'P 1'
#
loop_
_entity.id
_entity.type
_entity.pdbx_description
1 polymer ?
#
loop_
_entity_poly.entity_id
_entity_poly.type
_entity_poly.pdbx_seq_one_letter_code
_entity_poly.pdbx_strand_id
1 'polypeptide(L)'
;MTSIHTNLGAIAALQTLRSVAADLTDHQQKAASGLRIAVAADNAAYWSISTTMRSDNLAISAVSDALGLGAAKIDTAYAGTAAIVDILGEFKARLVAAKEQGVDRAKVQEELTQLNAQAESI
;
A
#
# COMPACT_ATOMS: atom_id res chain seq x y z
N MET A 1 58.83 -34.29 -1.08
CA MET A 1 60.11 -33.90 -0.45
C MET A 1 59.87 -32.61 0.33
N THR A 2 59.97 -32.67 1.66
CA THR A 2 59.95 -31.51 2.56
C THR A 2 61.39 -31.12 2.83
N SER A 3 61.83 -29.95 2.36
CA SER A 3 63.10 -29.36 2.83
C SER A 3 62.81 -28.44 4.01
N ILE A 4 63.80 -28.19 4.87
CA ILE A 4 63.67 -27.22 5.99
C ILE A 4 63.26 -25.84 5.49
N HIS A 5 63.61 -25.49 4.25
CA HIS A 5 63.32 -24.19 3.64
C HIS A 5 62.00 -24.14 2.84
N THR A 6 61.44 -25.28 2.43
CA THR A 6 60.19 -25.31 1.65
C THR A 6 59.36 -26.53 2.02
N ASN A 7 58.30 -26.29 2.79
CA ASN A 7 57.35 -27.31 3.20
C ASN A 7 56.06 -27.18 2.37
N LEU A 8 55.97 -27.98 1.30
CA LEU A 8 54.78 -28.00 0.44
C LEU A 8 53.49 -28.34 1.20
N GLY A 9 53.56 -29.20 2.23
CA GLY A 9 52.39 -29.55 3.04
C GLY A 9 51.86 -28.36 3.83
N ALA A 10 52.75 -27.57 4.43
CA ALA A 10 52.39 -26.35 5.14
C ALA A 10 51.86 -25.26 4.18
N ILE A 11 52.43 -25.14 2.97
CA ILE A 11 51.95 -24.20 1.95
C ILE A 11 50.55 -24.57 1.48
N ALA A 12 50.29 -25.86 1.22
CA ALA A 12 48.96 -26.34 0.83
C ALA A 12 47.93 -26.10 1.94
N ALA A 13 48.27 -26.42 3.20
CA ALA A 13 47.41 -26.14 4.35
C ALA A 13 47.12 -24.64 4.52
N LEU A 14 48.12 -23.77 4.31
CA LEU A 14 47.94 -22.32 4.35
C LEU A 14 47.02 -21.83 3.23
N GLN A 15 47.11 -22.39 2.03
CA GLN A 15 46.22 -22.06 0.92
C GLN A 15 44.77 -22.47 1.24
N THR A 16 44.57 -23.66 1.80
CA THR A 16 43.24 -24.09 2.28
C THR A 16 42.72 -23.18 3.38
N LEU A 17 43.55 -22.81 4.37
CA LEU A 17 43.14 -21.93 5.46
C LEU A 17 42.74 -20.54 4.95
N ARG A 18 43.46 -19.99 3.97
CA ARG A 18 43.12 -18.71 3.33
C ARG A 18 41.79 -18.79 2.57
N SER A 19 41.51 -19.90 1.89
CA SER A 19 40.22 -20.14 1.24
C SER A 19 39.10 -20.16 2.28
N VAL A 20 39.24 -20.97 3.33
CA VAL A 20 38.23 -21.08 4.41
C VAL A 20 37.99 -19.75 5.10
N ALA A 21 39.04 -18.95 5.34
CA ALA A 21 38.90 -17.63 5.94
C ALA A 21 38.16 -16.64 5.02
N ALA A 22 38.39 -16.71 3.71
CA ALA A 22 37.67 -15.91 2.73
C ALA A 22 36.19 -16.30 2.67
N ASP A 23 35.89 -17.60 2.61
CA ASP A 23 34.51 -18.13 2.61
C ASP A 23 33.77 -17.76 3.90
N LEU A 24 34.44 -17.86 5.05
CA LEU A 24 33.88 -17.45 6.35
C LEU A 24 33.51 -15.96 6.35
N THR A 25 34.37 -15.11 5.80
CA THR A 25 34.12 -13.66 5.73
C THR A 25 32.90 -13.35 4.85
N ASP A 26 32.77 -13.99 3.70
CA ASP A 26 31.62 -13.84 2.80
C ASP A 26 30.31 -14.32 3.47
N HIS A 27 30.33 -15.48 4.14
CA HIS A 27 29.18 -15.97 4.89
C HIS A 27 28.79 -15.05 6.04
N GLN A 28 29.77 -14.50 6.77
CA GLN A 28 29.51 -13.52 7.83
C GLN A 28 28.88 -12.24 7.28
N GLN A 29 29.32 -11.74 6.12
CA GLN A 29 28.72 -10.57 5.46
C GLN A 29 27.28 -10.83 5.01
N LYS A 30 27.01 -12.00 4.44
CA LYS A 30 25.65 -12.42 4.06
C LYS A 30 24.74 -12.60 5.28
N ALA A 31 25.26 -13.15 6.39
CA ALA A 31 24.52 -13.28 7.63
C ALA A 31 24.22 -11.92 8.26
N ALA A 32 25.19 -11.00 8.28
CA ALA A 32 25.03 -9.66 8.85
C ALA A 32 24.06 -8.78 8.03
N SER A 33 24.13 -8.85 6.71
CA SER A 33 23.23 -8.10 5.82
C SER A 33 21.87 -8.77 5.63
N GLY A 34 21.77 -10.08 5.86
CA GLY A 34 20.62 -10.91 5.48
C GLY A 34 20.44 -11.06 3.97
N LEU A 35 21.36 -10.51 3.15
CA LEU A 35 21.27 -10.52 1.70
C LEU A 35 22.23 -11.55 1.13
N ARG A 36 21.70 -12.48 0.34
CA ARG A 36 22.53 -13.42 -0.43
C ARG A 36 23.34 -12.71 -1.54
N ILE A 37 22.81 -11.60 -2.06
CA ILE A 37 23.40 -10.77 -3.12
C ILE A 37 23.30 -9.33 -2.63
N ALA A 38 24.41 -8.78 -2.15
CA ALA A 38 24.44 -7.43 -1.58
C ALA A 38 24.81 -6.40 -2.65
N VAL A 39 25.77 -6.74 -3.52
CA VAL A 39 26.29 -5.86 -4.56
C VAL A 39 26.11 -6.45 -5.95
N ALA A 40 26.16 -5.59 -6.97
CA ALA A 40 26.06 -6.02 -8.37
C ALA A 40 27.20 -6.97 -8.79
N ALA A 41 28.36 -6.91 -8.11
CA ALA A 41 29.48 -7.81 -8.36
C ALA A 41 29.19 -9.27 -7.97
N ASP A 42 28.30 -9.51 -6.99
CA ASP A 42 27.95 -10.87 -6.54
C ASP A 42 27.10 -11.60 -7.60
N ASN A 43 26.15 -10.88 -8.21
CA ASN A 43 25.36 -11.33 -9.34
C ASN A 43 24.58 -10.16 -9.97
N ALA A 44 25.08 -9.62 -11.08
CA ALA A 44 24.50 -8.43 -11.70
C ALA A 44 23.02 -8.61 -12.12
N ALA A 45 22.66 -9.79 -12.63
CA ALA A 45 21.30 -10.07 -13.12
C ALA A 45 20.30 -10.17 -11.97
N TYR A 46 20.61 -10.93 -10.93
CA TYR A 46 19.71 -11.02 -9.78
C TYR A 46 19.69 -9.73 -8.94
N TRP A 47 20.81 -9.00 -8.87
CA TRP A 47 20.84 -7.71 -8.22
C TRP A 47 19.94 -6.70 -8.95
N SER A 48 19.99 -6.63 -10.28
CA SER A 48 19.12 -5.74 -11.07
C SER A 48 17.65 -6.12 -10.95
N ILE A 49 17.31 -7.40 -11.08
CA ILE A 49 15.93 -7.90 -10.88
C ILE A 49 15.45 -7.54 -9.47
N SER A 50 16.24 -7.80 -8.42
CA SER A 50 15.84 -7.50 -7.05
C SER A 50 15.68 -6.00 -6.78
N THR A 51 16.49 -5.16 -7.43
CA THR A 51 16.41 -3.70 -7.32
C THR A 51 15.15 -3.19 -7.99
N THR A 52 14.84 -3.68 -9.20
CA THR A 52 13.58 -3.37 -9.88
C THR A 52 12.38 -3.83 -9.05
N MET A 53 12.39 -5.06 -8.51
CA MET A 53 11.31 -5.56 -7.66
C MET A 53 11.10 -4.71 -6.39
N ARG A 54 12.18 -4.21 -5.76
CA ARG A 54 12.07 -3.28 -4.62
C ARG A 54 11.43 -1.95 -5.04
N SER A 55 11.83 -1.41 -6.18
CA SER A 55 11.22 -0.20 -6.75
C SER A 55 9.73 -0.40 -7.05
N ASP A 56 9.38 -1.54 -7.66
CA ASP A 56 8.01 -1.88 -7.98
C ASP A 56 7.17 -2.03 -6.71
N ASN A 57 7.71 -2.63 -5.65
CA ASN A 57 7.03 -2.75 -4.37
C ASN A 57 6.67 -1.38 -3.77
N LEU A 58 7.59 -0.41 -3.84
CA LEU A 58 7.32 0.96 -3.39
C LEU A 58 6.22 1.62 -4.22
N ALA A 59 6.26 1.46 -5.55
CA ALA A 59 5.22 1.98 -6.43
C ALA A 59 3.85 1.35 -6.14
N ILE A 60 3.80 0.02 -5.95
CA ILE A 60 2.57 -0.71 -5.60
C ILE A 60 2.04 -0.26 -4.23
N SER A 61 2.91 -0.02 -3.25
CA SER A 61 2.48 0.52 -1.95
C SER A 61 1.81 1.88 -2.10
N ALA A 62 2.39 2.79 -2.90
CA ALA A 62 1.80 4.10 -3.16
C ALA A 62 0.46 3.99 -3.90
N VAL A 63 0.32 3.05 -4.84
CA VAL A 63 -0.95 2.75 -5.52
C VAL A 63 -1.97 2.21 -4.51
N SER A 64 -1.57 1.34 -3.60
CA SER A 64 -2.44 0.80 -2.54
C SER A 64 -2.97 1.93 -1.63
N ASP A 65 -2.11 2.86 -1.22
CA ASP A 65 -2.52 4.01 -0.42
C ASP A 65 -3.51 4.91 -1.17
N ALA A 66 -3.24 5.17 -2.47
CA ALA A 66 -4.14 5.93 -3.32
C ALA A 66 -5.50 5.25 -3.51
N LEU A 67 -5.53 3.92 -3.66
CA LEU A 67 -6.76 3.13 -3.71
C LEU A 67 -7.51 3.16 -2.38
N GLY A 68 -6.81 3.08 -1.24
CA GLY A 68 -7.40 3.21 0.09
C GLY A 68 -8.05 4.57 0.30
N LEU A 69 -7.40 5.65 -0.14
CA LEU A 69 -7.98 6.99 -0.13
C LEU A 69 -9.17 7.10 -1.09
N GLY A 70 -9.09 6.47 -2.27
CA GLY A 70 -10.20 6.39 -3.22
C GLY A 70 -11.42 5.68 -2.65
N ALA A 71 -11.21 4.56 -1.96
CA ALA A 71 -12.27 3.84 -1.26
C ALA A 71 -12.93 4.72 -0.20
N ALA A 72 -12.13 5.39 0.65
CA ALA A 72 -12.66 6.30 1.67
C ALA A 72 -13.49 7.45 1.05
N LYS A 73 -13.06 8.01 -0.09
CA LYS A 73 -13.85 9.02 -0.82
C LYS A 73 -15.18 8.45 -1.31
N ILE A 74 -15.18 7.25 -1.89
CA ILE A 74 -16.40 6.57 -2.34
C ILE A 74 -17.33 6.30 -1.15
N ASP A 75 -16.80 5.88 -0.01
CA ASP A 75 -17.59 5.66 1.21
C ASP A 75 -18.25 6.96 1.69
N THR A 76 -17.52 8.09 1.68
CA THR A 76 -18.12 9.39 2.03
C THR A 76 -19.21 9.82 1.04
N ALA A 77 -19.00 9.59 -0.26
CA ALA A 77 -20.01 9.87 -1.28
C ALA A 77 -21.23 8.95 -1.12
N TYR A 78 -21.02 7.68 -0.76
CA TYR A 78 -22.11 6.74 -0.48
C TYR A 78 -22.92 7.17 0.74
N ALA A 79 -22.26 7.59 1.81
CA ALA A 79 -22.94 8.12 3.00
C ALA A 79 -23.74 9.40 2.68
N GLY A 80 -23.17 10.32 1.91
CA GLY A 80 -23.87 11.54 1.46
C GLY A 80 -25.09 11.23 0.58
N THR A 81 -24.94 10.31 -0.39
CA THR A 81 -26.05 9.89 -1.25
C THR A 81 -27.15 9.14 -0.47
N ALA A 82 -26.80 8.34 0.54
CA ALA A 82 -27.78 7.73 1.43
C ALA A 82 -28.60 8.79 2.19
N ALA A 83 -27.95 9.83 2.73
CA ALA A 83 -28.64 10.94 3.39
C ALA A 83 -29.55 11.71 2.42
N ILE A 84 -29.13 11.92 1.17
CA ILE A 84 -29.98 12.52 0.13
C ILE A 84 -31.21 11.65 -0.15
N VAL A 85 -31.05 10.33 -0.22
CA VAL A 85 -32.18 9.39 -0.42
C VAL A 85 -33.20 9.50 0.72
N ASP A 86 -32.73 9.59 1.96
CA ASP A 86 -33.61 9.75 3.13
C ASP A 86 -34.40 11.08 3.06
N ILE A 87 -33.74 12.19 2.72
CA ILE A 87 -34.39 13.51 2.53
C ILE A 87 -35.42 13.45 1.42
N LEU A 88 -35.11 12.81 0.28
CA LEU A 88 -36.07 12.64 -0.83
C LEU A 88 -37.26 11.76 -0.41
N GLY A 89 -37.05 10.81 0.49
CA GLY A 89 -38.11 10.04 1.14
C GLY A 89 -39.07 10.93 1.95
N GLU A 90 -38.53 11.81 2.79
CA GLU A 90 -39.33 12.77 3.55
C GLU A 90 -40.03 13.77 2.62
N PHE A 91 -39.34 14.29 1.61
CA PHE A 91 -39.90 15.18 0.60
C PHE A 91 -41.14 14.57 -0.06
N LYS A 92 -41.05 13.30 -0.47
CA LYS A 92 -42.17 12.57 -1.05
C LYS A 92 -43.32 12.41 -0.04
N ALA A 93 -43.03 12.11 1.23
CA ALA A 93 -44.05 11.98 2.26
C ALA A 93 -44.81 13.30 2.49
N ARG A 94 -44.10 14.43 2.58
CA ARG A 94 -44.68 15.78 2.69
C ARG A 94 -45.53 16.13 1.46
N LEU A 95 -45.05 15.80 0.26
CA LEU A 95 -45.77 16.04 -0.99
C LEU A 95 -47.08 15.24 -1.06
N VAL A 96 -47.10 14.01 -0.54
CA VAL A 96 -48.33 13.21 -0.43
C VAL A 96 -49.28 13.82 0.59
N ALA A 97 -48.80 14.25 1.75
CA ALA A 97 -49.60 14.92 2.76
C ALA A 97 -50.27 16.21 2.24
N ALA A 98 -49.62 16.94 1.32
CA ALA A 98 -50.19 18.13 0.67
C ALA A 98 -51.45 17.84 -0.18
N LYS A 99 -51.71 16.58 -0.53
CA LYS A 99 -52.88 16.18 -1.33
C LYS A 99 -54.16 16.03 -0.51
N GLU A 100 -54.06 15.92 0.82
CA GLU A 100 -55.21 15.81 1.72
C GLU A 100 -55.99 17.13 1.81
N GLN A 101 -57.32 17.04 1.91
CA GLN A 101 -58.18 18.22 2.10
C GLN A 101 -58.06 18.74 3.54
N GLY A 102 -57.70 20.02 3.69
CA GLY A 102 -57.55 20.68 4.99
C GLY A 102 -56.10 21.00 5.40
N VAL A 103 -55.11 20.62 4.59
CA VAL A 103 -53.70 20.96 4.80
C VAL A 103 -53.34 22.32 4.20
N ASP A 104 -52.59 23.12 4.95
CA ASP A 104 -52.06 24.41 4.49
C ASP A 104 -50.89 24.18 3.51
N ARG A 105 -51.19 24.33 2.22
CA ARG A 105 -50.21 24.13 1.13
C ARG A 105 -49.05 25.12 1.16
N ALA A 106 -49.23 26.31 1.74
CA ALA A 106 -48.15 27.29 1.82
C ALA A 106 -47.06 26.83 2.80
N LYS A 107 -47.47 26.29 3.96
CA LYS A 107 -46.55 25.71 4.95
C LYS A 107 -45.83 24.47 4.43
N VAL A 108 -46.55 23.59 3.74
CA VAL A 108 -45.91 22.40 3.15
C VAL A 108 -44.91 22.80 2.06
N GLN A 109 -45.20 23.83 1.25
CA GLN A 109 -44.24 24.32 0.27
C GLN A 109 -42.96 24.89 0.92
N GLU A 110 -43.08 25.54 2.08
CA GLU A 110 -41.94 26.02 2.84
C GLU A 110 -41.08 24.87 3.35
N GLU A 111 -41.70 23.82 3.93
CA GLU A 111 -41.01 22.59 4.35
C GLU A 111 -40.30 21.89 3.18
N LEU A 112 -40.96 21.76 2.02
CA LEU A 112 -40.36 21.18 0.81
C LEU A 112 -39.17 22.00 0.31
N THR A 113 -39.24 23.33 0.41
CA THR A 113 -38.14 24.22 0.03
C THR A 113 -36.93 24.03 0.97
N GLN A 114 -37.18 23.88 2.28
CA GLN A 114 -36.13 23.58 3.25
C GLN A 114 -35.49 22.20 3.02
N LEU A 115 -36.28 21.16 2.76
CA LEU A 115 -35.76 19.82 2.44
C LEU A 115 -34.92 19.82 1.16
N ASN A 116 -35.32 20.59 0.14
CA ASN A 116 -34.52 20.73 -1.07
C ASN A 116 -33.18 21.44 -0.79
N ALA A 117 -33.21 22.53 -0.02
CA ALA A 117 -31.99 23.23 0.39
C ALA A 117 -31.07 22.35 1.24
N GLN A 118 -31.64 21.47 2.08
CA GLN A 118 -30.88 20.51 2.87
C GLN A 118 -30.19 19.47 1.97
N ALA A 119 -30.87 18.94 0.95
CA ALA A 119 -30.27 18.03 -0.03
C ALA A 119 -29.16 18.70 -0.86
N GLU A 120 -29.32 19.97 -1.23
CA GLU A 120 -28.30 20.75 -1.95
C GLU A 120 -27.06 21.06 -1.09
N SER A 121 -27.19 21.04 0.24
CA SER A 121 -26.10 21.34 1.17
C SER A 121 -25.17 20.15 1.50
N ILE A 122 -25.53 18.94 1.07
CA ILE A 122 -24.77 17.69 1.26
C ILE A 122 -23.83 17.45 0.08
#